data_AF-A0AAV5RU57-F1
#
_entry.id   AF-A0AAV5RU57-F1
#
_cell.length_a   1.000
_cell.length_b   1.000
_cell.length_c   1.000
_cell.angle_alpha   90.00
_cell.angle_beta   90.00
_cell.angle_gamma   90.00
#
_symmetry.space_group_name_H-M   'P 1'
#
loop_
_entity.id
_entity.type
_entity.pdbx_description
1 polymer ?
#
loop_
_entity_poly.entity_id
_entity_poly.type
_entity_poly.pdbx_seq_one_letter_code
_entity_poly.pdbx_strand_id
1 'polypeptide(L)'
;MGYEVLYNEYMNNEHVDAFIPLMTQPRYGVIASILALAVISLAMMTARGKMSIVPKFLCYSVLSALGSILFAFAAIFVSNSVGVYV
;
A
#
# COMPACT_ATOMS: atom_id res chain seq x y z
N MET A 1 30.10 -13.75 -20.02
CA MET A 1 29.26 -13.11 -21.06
C MET A 1 29.99 -11.87 -21.56
N GLY A 2 30.12 -11.71 -22.86
CA GLY A 2 30.70 -10.50 -23.46
C GLY A 2 29.67 -9.36 -23.53
N TYR A 3 30.15 -8.12 -23.51
CA TYR A 3 29.31 -6.91 -23.59
C TYR A 3 28.32 -6.94 -24.76
N GLU A 4 28.75 -7.41 -25.92
CA GLU A 4 27.94 -7.48 -27.14
C GLU A 4 26.70 -8.38 -26.99
N VAL A 5 26.83 -9.49 -26.25
CA VAL A 5 25.70 -10.41 -25.98
C VAL A 5 24.67 -9.74 -25.07
N LEU A 6 25.13 -9.09 -24.00
CA LEU A 6 24.27 -8.34 -23.07
C LEU A 6 23.58 -7.15 -23.74
N TYR A 7 24.29 -6.44 -24.63
CA TYR A 7 23.73 -5.31 -25.36
C TYR A 7 22.62 -5.75 -26.33
N ASN A 8 22.87 -6.84 -27.08
CA ASN A 8 21.87 -7.40 -27.98
C ASN A 8 20.67 -7.94 -27.22
N GLU A 9 20.84 -8.57 -26.05
CA GLU A 9 19.73 -8.97 -25.19
C GLU A 9 18.95 -7.76 -24.67
N TYR A 10 19.62 -6.71 -24.20
CA TYR A 10 18.96 -5.50 -23.69
C TYR A 10 18.12 -4.79 -24.76
N MET A 11 18.63 -4.68 -25.99
CA MET A 11 17.94 -4.02 -27.10
C MET A 11 16.74 -4.82 -27.63
N ASN A 12 16.75 -6.15 -27.48
CA ASN A 12 15.69 -7.02 -27.97
C ASN A 12 14.64 -7.38 -26.91
N ASN A 13 14.83 -6.96 -25.66
CA ASN A 13 13.88 -7.21 -24.58
C ASN A 13 12.76 -6.16 -24.55
N GLU A 14 11.60 -6.58 -24.07
CA GLU A 14 10.46 -5.68 -23.83
C GLU A 14 10.82 -4.64 -22.76
N HIS A 15 10.28 -3.43 -22.94
CA HIS A 15 10.47 -2.35 -21.98
C HIS A 15 9.72 -2.71 -20.69
N VAL A 16 10.31 -2.41 -19.54
CA VAL A 16 9.64 -2.63 -18.25
C VAL A 16 8.55 -1.57 -18.09
N ASP A 17 7.30 -1.97 -18.33
CA ASP A 17 6.15 -1.16 -18.01
C ASP A 17 5.94 -1.08 -16.50
N ALA A 18 5.63 0.12 -16.02
CA ALA A 18 5.33 0.33 -14.61
C ALA A 18 4.01 -0.39 -14.26
N PHE A 19 4.04 -1.23 -13.22
CA PHE A 19 2.85 -1.92 -12.72
C PHE A 19 1.70 -0.94 -12.39
N ILE A 20 2.02 0.23 -11.83
CA ILE A 20 1.08 1.35 -11.63
C ILE A 20 1.74 2.64 -12.12
N PRO A 21 1.17 3.32 -13.14
CA PRO A 21 1.70 4.58 -13.64
C PRO A 21 1.79 5.66 -12.56
N LEU A 22 2.92 6.38 -12.52
CA LEU A 22 3.17 7.47 -11.55
C LEU A 22 2.05 8.53 -11.53
N MET A 23 1.46 8.83 -12.69
CA MET A 23 0.39 9.84 -12.80
C MET A 23 -0.90 9.44 -12.06
N THR A 24 -1.13 8.14 -11.82
CA THR A 24 -2.33 7.65 -11.13
C THR A 24 -2.07 7.36 -9.65
N GLN A 25 -0.82 7.18 -9.24
CA GLN A 25 -0.43 6.91 -7.84
C GLN A 25 -0.96 7.96 -6.83
N PRO A 26 -0.96 9.29 -7.08
CA PRO A 26 -1.52 10.25 -6.12
C PRO A 26 -3.00 9.97 -5.82
N ARG A 27 -3.79 9.61 -6.84
CA ARG A 27 -5.23 9.30 -6.67
C ARG A 27 -5.42 8.05 -5.82
N TYR A 28 -4.64 7.00 -6.10
CA TYR A 28 -4.68 5.77 -5.31
C TYR A 28 -4.19 6.00 -3.87
N GLY A 29 -3.16 6.82 -3.68
CA GLY A 29 -2.65 7.21 -2.35
C GLY A 29 -3.72 7.90 -1.50
N VAL A 30 -4.46 8.84 -2.07
CA VAL A 30 -5.57 9.52 -1.38
C VAL A 30 -6.70 8.53 -1.02
N ILE A 31 -7.12 7.69 -1.97
CA ILE A 31 -8.19 6.70 -1.72
C ILE A 31 -7.76 5.70 -0.64
N ALA A 32 -6.55 5.15 -0.73
CA ALA A 32 -6.01 4.24 0.27
C ALA A 32 -5.88 4.92 1.64
N SER A 33 -5.49 6.20 1.70
CA SER A 33 -5.43 6.97 2.94
C SER A 33 -6.79 7.10 3.61
N ILE A 34 -7.84 7.42 2.83
CA ILE A 34 -9.21 7.55 3.35
C ILE A 34 -9.70 6.21 3.90
N LEU A 35 -9.48 5.12 3.15
CA LEU A 35 -9.87 3.78 3.58
C LEU A 35 -9.10 3.34 4.83
N ALA A 36 -7.79 3.56 4.87
CA ALA A 36 -6.97 3.26 6.04
C ALA A 36 -7.46 4.03 7.27
N LEU A 37 -7.73 5.33 7.13
CA LEU A 37 -8.25 6.16 8.21
C LEU A 37 -9.60 5.64 8.73
N ALA A 38 -10.52 5.28 7.83
CA ALA A 38 -11.82 4.74 8.20
C ALA A 38 -11.70 3.41 8.97
N VAL A 39 -10.88 2.48 8.47
CA VAL A 39 -10.69 1.15 9.07
C VAL A 39 -9.98 1.25 10.42
N ILE A 40 -8.93 2.08 10.53
CA ILE A 40 -8.22 2.31 11.80
C ILE A 40 -9.15 2.99 12.82
N SER A 41 -9.95 3.97 12.39
CA SER A 41 -10.94 4.62 13.26
C SER A 41 -11.97 3.60 13.78
N LEU A 42 -12.45 2.72 12.91
CA LEU A 42 -13.36 1.65 13.31
C LEU A 42 -12.69 0.67 14.29
N ALA A 43 -11.42 0.31 14.07
CA ALA A 43 -10.65 -0.50 15.00
C ALA A 43 -10.62 0.16 16.38
N MET A 44 -10.31 1.47 16.47
CA MET A 44 -10.32 2.19 17.74
C MET A 44 -11.70 2.20 18.42
N MET A 45 -12.79 2.29 17.65
CA MET A 45 -14.15 2.19 18.18
C MET A 45 -14.42 0.80 18.77
N THR A 46 -13.97 -0.28 18.12
CA THR A 46 -14.11 -1.63 18.68
C THR A 46 -13.34 -1.78 20.01
N ALA A 47 -12.16 -1.16 20.12
CA ALA A 47 -11.39 -1.12 21.37
C ALA A 47 -12.08 -0.34 22.50
N ARG A 48 -13.05 0.53 22.20
CA ARG A 48 -13.87 1.25 23.20
C ARG A 48 -15.22 0.59 23.49
N GLY A 49 -15.63 -0.40 22.71
CA GLY A 49 -16.92 -1.07 22.85
C GLY A 49 -17.08 -1.85 24.17
N LYS A 50 -18.34 -2.13 24.52
CA LYS A 50 -18.76 -2.92 25.71
C LYS A 50 -18.66 -4.44 25.51
N MET A 51 -18.01 -4.90 24.44
CA MET A 51 -17.81 -6.33 24.15
C MET A 51 -16.91 -7.00 25.20
N SER A 52 -17.07 -8.31 25.38
CA SER A 52 -16.14 -9.11 26.18
C SER A 52 -14.72 -9.10 25.56
N ILE A 53 -13.71 -9.31 26.40
CA ILE A 53 -12.29 -9.09 26.05
C ILE A 53 -11.86 -9.88 24.80
N VAL A 54 -12.23 -11.15 24.70
CA VAL A 54 -11.78 -12.05 23.62
C VAL A 54 -12.29 -11.61 22.23
N PRO A 55 -13.61 -11.48 21.97
CA PRO A 55 -14.09 -11.06 20.65
C PRO A 55 -13.69 -9.61 20.33
N LYS A 56 -13.54 -8.76 21.36
CA LYS A 56 -13.02 -7.40 21.22
C LYS A 56 -11.58 -7.41 20.69
N PHE A 57 -10.73 -8.24 21.29
CA PHE A 57 -9.33 -8.38 20.90
C PHE A 57 -9.20 -8.92 19.47
N LEU A 58 -9.97 -9.96 19.11
CA LEU A 58 -9.95 -10.53 17.76
C LEU A 58 -10.41 -9.52 16.71
N CYS A 59 -11.55 -8.83 16.96
CA CYS A 59 -12.09 -7.83 16.02
C CYS A 59 -11.13 -6.65 15.84
N TYR A 60 -10.57 -6.14 16.96
CA TYR A 60 -9.56 -5.09 16.92
C TYR A 60 -8.32 -5.51 16.12
N SER A 61 -7.81 -6.73 16.36
CA SER A 61 -6.60 -7.22 15.70
C SER A 61 -6.79 -7.36 14.18
N VAL A 62 -7.93 -7.89 13.74
CA VAL A 62 -8.25 -8.03 12.31
C VAL A 62 -8.39 -6.66 11.65
N LEU A 63 -9.17 -5.75 12.25
CA LEU A 63 -9.34 -4.39 11.71
C LEU A 63 -8.01 -3.62 11.70
N SER A 64 -7.20 -3.76 12.73
CA SER A 64 -5.89 -3.11 12.81
C SER A 64 -4.93 -3.64 11.74
N ALA A 65 -4.90 -4.94 11.50
CA ALA A 65 -4.09 -5.54 10.44
C ALA A 65 -4.52 -5.03 9.05
N LEU A 66 -5.83 -5.02 8.77
CA LEU A 66 -6.37 -4.49 7.49
C LEU A 66 -6.06 -3.00 7.33
N GLY A 67 -6.25 -2.20 8.38
CA GLY A 67 -5.93 -0.78 8.37
C GLY A 67 -4.45 -0.52 8.13
N SER A 68 -3.57 -1.33 8.72
CA SER A 68 -2.12 -1.23 8.54
C SER A 68 -1.67 -1.54 7.12
N ILE A 69 -2.25 -2.57 6.48
CA ILE A 69 -1.98 -2.91 5.08
C ILE A 69 -2.40 -1.76 4.16
N LEU A 70 -3.61 -1.23 4.35
CA LEU A 70 -4.10 -0.09 3.58
C LEU A 70 -3.23 1.15 3.76
N PHE A 71 -2.77 1.40 4.99
CA PHE A 71 -1.87 2.51 5.29
C PHE A 71 -0.51 2.35 4.61
N ALA A 72 0.04 1.12 4.56
CA ALA A 72 1.29 0.86 3.86
C ALA A 72 1.18 1.19 2.36
N PHE A 73 0.11 0.75 1.69
CA PHE A 73 -0.13 1.12 0.30
C PHE A 73 -0.29 2.62 0.10
N ALA A 74 -1.04 3.28 0.99
CA ALA A 74 -1.19 4.73 0.98
C ALA A 74 0.18 5.42 1.09
N ALA A 75 1.02 5.00 2.04
CA ALA A 75 2.34 5.56 2.26
C ALA A 75 3.25 5.40 1.04
N ILE A 76 3.26 4.22 0.41
CA ILE A 76 4.05 3.97 -0.82
C ILE A 76 3.61 4.90 -1.95
N PHE A 77 2.31 4.94 -2.26
CA PHE A 77 1.80 5.77 -3.35
C PHE A 77 1.98 7.26 -3.11
N VAL A 78 1.80 7.71 -1.87
CA VAL A 78 2.04 9.12 -1.51
C VAL A 78 3.53 9.44 -1.57
N SER A 79 4.40 8.59 -1.03
CA SER A 79 5.86 8.80 -1.07
C SER A 79 6.39 8.93 -2.50
N ASN A 80 5.93 8.05 -3.40
CA ASN A 80 6.26 8.11 -4.81
C ASN A 80 5.69 9.36 -5.51
N SER A 81 4.49 9.81 -5.11
CA SER A 81 3.89 11.03 -5.67
C SER A 81 4.61 12.33 -5.29
N VAL A 82 5.33 12.32 -4.15
CA VAL A 82 6.12 13.47 -3.67
C VAL A 82 7.56 13.43 -4.20
N GLY A 83 7.90 12.42 -5.00
CA GLY A 83 9.22 12.30 -5.65
C GLY A 83 10.32 11.78 -4.74
N VAL A 84 9.97 11.14 -3.61
CA VAL A 84 10.96 10.44 -2.76
C VAL A 84 11.39 9.12 -3.41
N TYR A 85 10.48 8.49 -4.18
CA TYR A 85 10.65 7.22 -4.90
C TYR A 85 11.22 6.09 -4.03
N VAL A 86 10.36 5.14 -3.67
CA VAL A 86 10.75 3.88 -3.01
C VAL A 86 10.93 2.78 -4.03
#